data_AF-A0A6A6XTI7-F1
#
_entry.id   AF-A0A6A6XTI7-F1
#
_cell.length_a   1.000
_cell.length_b   1.000
_cell.length_c   1.000
_cell.angle_alpha   90.00
_cell.angle_beta   90.00
_cell.angle_gamma   90.00
#
_symmetry.space_group_name_H-M   'P 1'
#
loop_
_entity.id
_entity.type
_entity.pdbx_description
1 polymer ?
#
loop_
_entity_poly.entity_id
_entity_poly.type
_entity_poly.pdbx_seq_one_letter_code
_entity_poly.pdbx_strand_id
1 'polypeptide(L)'
;MALTAAFRIQAPPFNPIVFIPTSAKSEILNASVRAIFAVAHTIDSPQATTTERTNHWCFYIETADAEFVVLNVTPTGPEGTVVKGGYKANIVLSICADSNVAKKMGGSDGVGITETDIAHFEKLEVTCPADMHFTIQDIVTLIVSEGRHRFEFSAEGTGCRFWVKGMLELFGEMGWVDGEKARMVVGEIGRFWPGGEDLDIDRGEYYQEVASNEITEAVEDDGFQPESHAAS
;
A
#
# COMPACT_ATOMS: atom_id res chain seq x y z
N MET A 1 -16.49 -6.15 48.97
CA MET A 1 -15.72 -6.63 47.80
C MET A 1 -15.71 -5.52 46.76
N ALA A 2 -14.54 -4.96 46.44
CA ALA A 2 -14.42 -3.92 45.43
C ALA A 2 -14.26 -4.59 44.05
N LEU A 3 -15.18 -4.28 43.13
CA LEU A 3 -15.05 -4.60 41.70
C LEU A 3 -14.04 -3.62 41.11
N THR A 4 -12.85 -4.11 40.78
CA THR A 4 -11.87 -3.35 39.99
C THR A 4 -12.30 -3.41 38.53
N ALA A 5 -12.94 -2.36 38.02
CA ALA A 5 -13.17 -2.21 36.59
C ALA A 5 -11.81 -2.09 35.89
N ALA A 6 -11.45 -3.09 35.09
CA ALA A 6 -10.27 -3.03 34.25
C ALA A 6 -10.52 -2.02 33.12
N PHE A 7 -9.87 -0.85 33.22
CA PHE A 7 -9.82 0.11 32.13
C PHE A 7 -9.02 -0.52 30.98
N ARG A 8 -9.68 -1.04 29.96
CA ARG A 8 -9.03 -1.42 28.71
C ARG A 8 -8.70 -0.14 27.95
N ILE A 9 -7.43 0.29 28.00
CA ILE A 9 -6.93 1.32 27.09
C ILE A 9 -6.91 0.67 25.70
N GLN A 10 -7.89 1.03 24.87
CA GLN A 10 -7.88 0.64 23.46
C GLN A 10 -6.72 1.39 22.80
N ALA A 11 -5.80 0.65 22.16
CA ALA A 11 -4.77 1.27 21.35
C ALA A 11 -5.43 2.14 20.26
N PRO A 12 -4.84 3.29 19.90
CA PRO A 12 -5.38 4.11 18.83
C PRO A 12 -5.49 3.27 17.55
N PRO A 13 -6.53 3.52 16.72
CA PRO A 13 -6.64 2.88 15.41
C PRO A 13 -5.36 3.06 14.60
N PHE A 14 -4.92 1.97 13.96
CA PHE A 14 -3.75 2.01 13.08
C PHE A 14 -4.05 2.90 11.87
N ASN A 15 -3.20 3.91 11.63
CA ASN A 15 -3.27 4.75 10.45
C ASN A 15 -2.17 4.35 9.45
N PRO A 16 -2.50 3.65 8.35
CA PRO A 16 -1.51 3.11 7.43
C PRO A 16 -0.88 4.16 6.51
N ILE A 17 -1.44 5.38 6.39
CA ILE A 17 -0.95 6.38 5.43
C ILE A 17 0.10 7.28 6.07
N VAL A 18 1.32 7.21 5.57
CA VAL A 18 2.51 7.89 6.09
C VAL A 18 3.07 8.85 5.04
N PHE A 19 3.46 10.05 5.45
CA PHE A 19 4.06 11.07 4.57
C PHE A 19 5.51 11.33 4.98
N ILE A 20 6.43 11.38 4.01
CA ILE A 20 7.85 11.64 4.25
C ILE A 20 8.35 12.78 3.35
N PRO A 21 8.80 13.91 3.92
CA PRO A 21 8.69 14.27 5.34
C PRO A 21 7.23 14.55 5.73
N THR A 22 6.85 14.29 6.99
CA THR A 22 5.49 14.56 7.49
C THR A 22 5.08 16.03 7.31
N SER A 23 6.04 16.96 7.42
CA SER A 23 5.82 18.40 7.23
C SER A 23 5.37 18.76 5.82
N ALA A 24 5.69 17.94 4.81
CA ALA A 24 5.32 18.17 3.41
C ALA A 24 3.99 17.51 3.03
N LYS A 25 3.23 16.95 3.98
CA LYS A 25 1.94 16.29 3.68
C LYS A 25 1.02 17.14 2.80
N SER A 26 0.84 18.41 3.13
CA SER A 26 -0.05 19.29 2.36
C SER A 26 0.48 19.59 0.96
N GLU A 27 1.80 19.67 0.81
CA GLU A 27 2.45 19.88 -0.50
C GLU A 27 2.29 18.64 -1.37
N ILE A 28 2.64 17.46 -0.82
CA ILE A 28 2.47 16.17 -1.48
C ILE A 28 1.03 15.99 -1.97
N LEU A 29 0.03 16.19 -1.10
CA LEU A 29 -1.38 15.96 -1.45
C LEU A 29 -1.90 16.90 -2.54
N ASN A 30 -1.43 18.14 -2.59
CA ASN A 30 -1.88 19.12 -3.57
C ASN A 30 -1.11 19.05 -4.90
N ALA A 31 -0.04 18.26 -4.99
CA ALA A 31 0.73 18.13 -6.21
C ALA A 31 -0.13 17.54 -7.34
N SER A 32 -0.19 18.25 -8.47
CA SER A 32 -0.89 17.79 -9.67
C SER A 32 -0.12 16.67 -10.33
N VAL A 33 -0.80 15.58 -10.68
CA VAL A 33 -0.20 14.38 -11.26
C VAL A 33 -0.16 14.49 -12.77
N ARG A 34 1.02 14.21 -13.35
CA ARG A 34 1.25 14.23 -14.80
C ARG A 34 1.37 12.83 -15.39
N ALA A 35 2.11 11.96 -14.73
CA ALA A 35 2.29 10.58 -15.16
C ALA A 35 2.54 9.67 -13.94
N ILE A 36 2.27 8.39 -14.13
CA ILE A 36 2.51 7.35 -13.13
C ILE A 36 3.51 6.37 -13.71
N PHE A 37 4.56 6.06 -12.96
CA PHE A 37 5.57 5.07 -13.31
C PHE A 37 5.42 3.88 -12.38
N ALA A 38 5.24 2.68 -12.92
CA ALA A 38 5.38 1.44 -12.16
C ALA A 38 6.86 1.04 -12.20
N VAL A 39 7.50 0.91 -11.04
CA VAL A 39 8.97 0.80 -10.95
C VAL A 39 9.36 -0.45 -10.19
N ALA A 40 10.23 -1.25 -10.81
CA ALA A 40 10.84 -2.43 -10.22
C ALA A 40 12.22 -2.07 -9.69
N HIS A 41 12.41 -2.21 -8.38
CA HIS A 41 13.72 -2.11 -7.75
C HIS A 41 14.35 -3.51 -7.60
N THR A 42 15.66 -3.63 -7.84
CA THR A 42 16.46 -4.73 -7.31
C THR A 42 16.31 -4.71 -5.79
N ILE A 43 15.98 -5.86 -5.21
CA ILE A 43 15.88 -5.96 -3.76
C ILE A 43 17.27 -5.77 -3.16
N ASP A 44 17.41 -4.70 -2.38
CA ASP A 44 18.35 -4.57 -1.26
C ASP A 44 17.54 -4.39 0.04
N SER A 45 16.52 -5.24 0.24
CA SER A 45 15.73 -5.23 1.49
C SER A 45 16.43 -6.09 2.54
N PRO A 46 16.90 -5.53 3.66
CA PRO A 46 17.43 -6.31 4.78
C PRO A 46 16.36 -7.14 5.51
N GLN A 47 15.09 -7.04 5.08
CA GLN A 47 13.94 -7.72 5.69
C GLN A 47 13.31 -8.78 4.78
N ALA A 48 13.79 -8.96 3.54
CA ALA A 48 13.39 -10.11 2.75
C ALA A 48 13.97 -11.37 3.41
N THR A 49 13.14 -12.08 4.17
CA THR A 49 13.49 -13.38 4.74
C THR A 49 13.40 -14.49 3.68
N THR A 50 12.95 -14.16 2.47
CA THR A 50 12.89 -15.07 1.33
C THR A 50 14.29 -15.30 0.75
N THR A 51 14.57 -16.56 0.42
CA THR A 51 15.73 -16.93 -0.41
C THR A 51 15.44 -16.73 -1.91
N GLU A 52 14.20 -16.38 -2.26
CA GLU A 52 13.73 -16.17 -3.62
C GLU A 52 14.00 -14.74 -4.07
N ARG A 53 14.66 -14.61 -5.25
CA ARG A 53 14.93 -13.32 -5.87
C ARG A 53 13.63 -12.77 -6.45
N THR A 54 13.21 -11.60 -5.97
CA THR A 54 12.11 -10.84 -6.55
C THR A 54 12.46 -9.36 -6.64
N ASN A 55 11.63 -8.55 -7.29
CA ASN A 55 11.77 -7.10 -7.27
C ASN A 55 10.80 -6.50 -6.25
N HIS A 56 11.22 -5.42 -5.60
CA HIS A 56 10.30 -4.55 -4.90
C HIS A 56 9.63 -3.62 -5.92
N TRP A 57 8.31 -3.63 -5.98
CA TRP A 57 7.56 -2.76 -6.88
C TRP A 57 6.86 -1.63 -6.12
N CYS A 58 6.94 -0.43 -6.66
CA CYS A 58 6.24 0.75 -6.17
C CYS A 58 5.88 1.69 -7.32
N PHE A 59 5.22 2.80 -7.01
CA PHE A 59 4.93 3.85 -7.99
C PHE A 59 5.79 5.08 -7.77
N TYR A 60 6.24 5.66 -8.88
CA TYR A 60 6.81 6.99 -8.94
C TYR A 60 5.81 7.87 -9.68
N ILE A 61 5.32 8.91 -9.03
CA ILE A 61 4.30 9.80 -9.55
C ILE A 61 5.00 11.09 -9.98
N GLU A 62 5.07 11.32 -11.28
CA GLU A 62 5.60 12.57 -11.85
C GLU A 62 4.55 13.67 -11.63
N THR A 63 4.97 14.78 -11.03
CA THR A 63 4.12 15.94 -10.81
C THR A 63 4.22 16.93 -11.97
N ALA A 64 3.32 17.93 -12.01
CA ALA A 64 3.38 19.00 -13.01
C ALA A 64 4.71 19.78 -12.99
N ASP A 65 5.37 19.88 -11.84
CA ASP A 65 6.66 20.54 -11.66
C ASP A 65 7.86 19.64 -12.03
N ALA A 66 7.61 18.47 -12.64
CA ALA A 66 8.61 17.46 -12.99
C ALA A 66 9.40 16.91 -11.78
N GLU A 67 8.80 16.99 -10.59
CA GLU A 67 9.26 16.31 -9.39
C GLU A 67 8.58 14.94 -9.27
N PHE A 68 9.11 14.08 -8.40
CA PHE A 68 8.54 12.76 -8.17
C PHE A 68 8.09 12.60 -6.73
N VAL A 69 6.90 12.04 -6.55
CA VAL A 69 6.45 11.47 -5.27
C VAL A 69 6.43 9.96 -5.40
N VAL A 70 7.14 9.27 -4.52
CA VAL A 70 7.12 7.81 -4.45
C VAL A 70 5.93 7.38 -3.61
N LEU A 71 5.05 6.57 -4.20
CA LEU A 71 3.97 5.88 -3.52
C LEU A 71 4.39 4.42 -3.32
N ASN A 72 4.72 4.07 -2.08
CA ASN A 72 5.30 2.80 -1.70
C ASN A 72 4.44 2.05 -0.69
N VAL A 73 4.34 0.73 -0.84
CA VAL A 73 3.67 -0.16 0.11
C VAL A 73 4.74 -0.97 0.85
N THR A 74 4.74 -0.95 2.19
CA THR A 74 5.82 -1.57 2.99
C THR A 74 5.29 -2.39 4.17
N PRO A 75 5.95 -3.49 4.57
CA PRO A 75 5.53 -4.35 5.70
C PRO A 75 5.90 -3.78 7.07
N THR A 76 6.14 -2.47 7.19
CA THR A 76 6.61 -1.83 8.44
C THR A 76 5.49 -1.54 9.45
N GLY A 77 4.27 -2.03 9.21
CA GLY A 77 3.15 -1.91 10.13
C GLY A 77 3.18 -2.94 11.26
N PRO A 78 2.17 -2.93 12.15
CA PRO A 78 2.02 -3.94 13.20
C PRO A 78 1.77 -5.34 12.61
N GLU A 79 1.76 -6.34 13.48
CA GLU A 79 1.39 -7.72 13.09
C GLU A 79 0.03 -7.76 12.39
N GLY A 80 -0.04 -8.60 11.36
CA GLY A 80 -1.24 -8.87 10.58
C GLY A 80 -2.38 -9.39 11.46
N THR A 81 -3.59 -9.07 11.05
CA THR A 81 -4.84 -9.51 11.66
C THR A 81 -5.49 -10.66 10.91
N VAL A 82 -5.24 -10.81 9.61
CA VAL A 82 -5.79 -11.89 8.77
C VAL A 82 -4.71 -12.84 8.27
N VAL A 83 -3.49 -12.34 8.03
CA VAL A 83 -2.34 -13.18 7.67
C VAL A 83 -1.57 -13.56 8.93
N LYS A 84 -1.59 -14.85 9.29
CA LYS A 84 -0.86 -15.36 10.46
C LYS A 84 0.65 -15.11 10.29
N GLY A 85 1.24 -14.34 11.21
CA GLY A 85 2.65 -13.94 11.17
C GLY A 85 2.98 -12.93 10.09
N GLY A 86 1.99 -12.42 9.36
CA GLY A 86 2.14 -11.35 8.38
C GLY A 86 2.23 -9.97 9.03
N TYR A 87 2.26 -8.95 8.18
CA TYR A 87 2.45 -7.56 8.61
C TYR A 87 1.44 -6.65 7.93
N LYS A 88 0.79 -5.77 8.70
CA LYS A 88 -0.01 -4.68 8.11
C LYS A 88 0.87 -3.77 7.28
N ALA A 89 0.33 -3.31 6.16
CA ALA A 89 1.01 -2.42 5.26
C ALA A 89 0.98 -0.98 5.77
N ASN A 90 2.11 -0.29 5.62
CA ASN A 90 2.10 1.17 5.51
C ASN A 90 2.07 1.57 4.03
N ILE A 91 1.23 2.54 3.69
CA ILE A 91 1.22 3.25 2.42
C ILE A 91 2.01 4.54 2.62
N VAL A 92 3.23 4.57 2.10
CA VAL A 92 4.19 5.66 2.29
C VAL A 92 4.20 6.53 1.04
N LEU A 93 3.91 7.82 1.20
CA LEU A 93 4.12 8.84 0.18
C LEU A 93 5.34 9.67 0.55
N SER A 94 6.37 9.64 -0.28
CA SER A 94 7.62 10.35 -0.01
C SER A 94 8.08 11.21 -1.18
N ILE A 95 8.54 12.43 -0.90
CA ILE A 95 9.19 13.26 -1.91
C ILE A 95 10.49 12.58 -2.36
N CYS A 96 10.66 12.43 -3.67
CA CYS A 96 11.89 11.92 -4.26
C CYS A 96 12.86 13.08 -4.52
N ALA A 97 13.78 13.32 -3.57
CA ALA A 97 14.81 14.35 -3.71
C ALA A 97 15.95 13.95 -4.67
N ASP A 98 15.98 12.70 -5.14
CA ASP A 98 17.02 12.22 -6.07
C ASP A 98 16.70 12.70 -7.49
N SER A 99 17.32 13.80 -7.91
CA SER A 99 17.20 14.35 -9.27
C SER A 99 17.59 13.39 -10.41
N ASN A 100 18.14 12.20 -10.17
CA ASN A 100 18.44 11.25 -11.24
C ASN A 100 17.36 10.27 -11.52
N VAL A 101 16.52 9.98 -10.53
CA VAL A 101 15.24 9.34 -10.79
C VAL A 101 14.55 10.05 -11.96
N ALA A 102 14.52 11.38 -11.92
CA ALA A 102 14.04 12.17 -13.04
C ALA A 102 14.89 11.96 -14.31
N LYS A 103 16.22 11.96 -14.24
CA LYS A 103 17.09 11.80 -15.43
C LYS A 103 16.98 10.42 -16.12
N LYS A 104 16.83 9.30 -15.40
CA LYS A 104 16.70 7.96 -16.02
C LYS A 104 15.27 7.68 -16.49
N MET A 105 14.26 8.28 -15.85
CA MET A 105 12.85 8.17 -16.26
C MET A 105 12.44 9.18 -17.36
N GLY A 106 13.36 10.03 -17.83
CA GLY A 106 13.18 10.83 -19.06
C GLY A 106 13.20 12.37 -18.92
N GLY A 107 13.71 12.92 -17.82
CA GLY A 107 14.05 14.34 -17.69
C GLY A 107 15.25 14.69 -18.57
N SER A 108 15.09 15.69 -19.45
CA SER A 108 16.12 16.12 -20.39
C SER A 108 17.43 16.53 -19.70
N ASP A 109 18.55 16.09 -20.30
CA ASP A 109 19.95 16.45 -20.03
C ASP A 109 20.67 15.74 -18.87
N GLY A 110 21.15 14.52 -19.20
CA GLY A 110 22.55 14.11 -19.05
C GLY A 110 23.24 14.22 -17.67
N VAL A 111 23.42 13.03 -17.06
CA VAL A 111 24.49 12.61 -16.12
C VAL A 111 24.31 12.96 -14.62
N GLY A 112 24.34 11.87 -13.81
CA GLY A 112 24.91 11.79 -12.45
C GLY A 112 23.94 11.93 -11.26
N ILE A 113 23.91 10.93 -10.34
CA ILE A 113 22.77 10.39 -9.57
C ILE A 113 22.67 8.85 -9.53
N THR A 114 22.40 8.25 -8.40
CA THR A 114 22.47 6.80 -8.16
C THR A 114 21.32 6.43 -7.22
N GLU A 115 20.18 5.85 -7.59
CA GLU A 115 19.65 5.26 -8.83
C GLU A 115 20.29 3.96 -9.36
N THR A 116 21.02 3.23 -8.50
CA THR A 116 21.62 1.94 -8.85
C THR A 116 20.66 0.76 -8.87
N ASP A 117 19.45 0.88 -8.31
CA ASP A 117 18.56 -0.27 -8.09
C ASP A 117 17.30 -0.32 -8.95
N ILE A 118 17.01 0.65 -9.82
CA ILE A 118 15.87 0.49 -10.75
C ILE A 118 16.26 -0.53 -11.83
N ALA A 119 15.64 -1.70 -11.75
CA ALA A 119 15.82 -2.82 -12.68
C ALA A 119 14.97 -2.65 -13.95
N HIS A 120 13.77 -2.06 -13.80
CA HIS A 120 12.81 -1.86 -14.86
C HIS A 120 11.77 -0.80 -14.45
N PHE A 121 11.16 -0.13 -15.41
CA PHE A 121 10.01 0.74 -15.16
C PHE A 121 9.14 0.87 -16.40
N GLU A 122 7.87 1.17 -16.18
CA GLU A 122 6.91 1.47 -17.23
C GLU A 122 6.16 2.76 -16.92
N LYS A 123 6.12 3.66 -17.90
CA LYS A 123 5.38 4.93 -17.82
C LYS A 123 3.94 4.75 -18.28
N LEU A 124 3.00 5.28 -17.50
CA LEU A 124 1.59 5.43 -17.83
C LEU A 124 1.26 6.93 -17.82
N GLU A 125 0.91 7.46 -19.00
CA GLU A 125 0.44 8.84 -19.11
C GLU A 125 -0.95 8.97 -18.48
N VAL A 126 -1.17 10.07 -17.77
CA VAL A 126 -2.50 10.37 -17.23
C VAL A 126 -3.43 10.77 -18.37
N THR A 127 -4.61 10.16 -18.43
CA THR A 127 -5.62 10.37 -19.48
C THR A 127 -6.76 11.28 -19.03
N CYS A 128 -6.71 11.85 -17.83
CA CYS A 128 -7.74 12.76 -17.35
C CYS A 128 -7.84 14.01 -18.25
N PRO A 129 -9.03 14.63 -18.37
CA PRO A 129 -9.19 15.89 -19.08
C PRO A 129 -8.20 16.96 -18.56
N ALA A 130 -7.67 17.80 -19.46
CA ALA A 130 -6.67 18.81 -19.10
C ALA A 130 -7.18 19.88 -18.12
N ASP A 131 -8.50 20.02 -17.99
CA ASP A 131 -9.18 20.89 -17.04
C ASP A 131 -9.51 20.20 -15.70
N MET A 132 -9.28 18.88 -15.60
CA MET A 132 -9.38 18.16 -14.34
C MET A 132 -8.09 18.33 -13.55
N HIS A 133 -8.22 18.89 -12.35
CA HIS A 133 -7.11 18.97 -11.40
C HIS A 133 -6.93 17.62 -10.71
N PHE A 134 -6.25 16.69 -11.37
CA PHE A 134 -5.90 15.37 -10.81
C PHE A 134 -4.66 15.49 -9.94
N THR A 135 -4.79 15.13 -8.66
CA THR A 135 -3.78 15.32 -7.62
C THR A 135 -3.45 14.02 -6.89
N ILE A 136 -2.37 14.05 -6.11
CA ILE A 136 -2.03 12.94 -5.23
C ILE A 136 -3.12 12.72 -4.16
N GLN A 137 -3.83 13.78 -3.74
CA GLN A 137 -5.00 13.64 -2.87
C GLN A 137 -6.08 12.74 -3.49
N ASP A 138 -6.29 12.80 -4.81
CA ASP A 138 -7.26 11.93 -5.48
C ASP A 138 -6.83 10.47 -5.42
N ILE A 139 -5.53 10.19 -5.65
CA ILE A 139 -4.96 8.85 -5.49
C ILE A 139 -5.11 8.34 -4.06
N VAL A 140 -4.80 9.17 -3.06
CA VAL A 140 -4.97 8.80 -1.65
C VAL A 140 -6.44 8.54 -1.31
N THR A 141 -7.35 9.36 -1.84
CA THR A 141 -8.81 9.20 -1.64
C THR A 141 -9.30 7.88 -2.25
N LEU A 142 -8.81 7.53 -3.44
CA LEU A 142 -9.10 6.25 -4.08
C LEU A 142 -8.57 5.07 -3.25
N ILE A 143 -7.34 5.14 -2.76
CA ILE A 143 -6.74 4.10 -1.89
C ILE A 143 -7.59 3.88 -0.63
N VAL A 144 -8.13 4.96 -0.05
CA VAL A 144 -8.97 4.87 1.14
C VAL A 144 -10.35 4.30 0.82
N SER A 145 -11.03 4.89 -0.17
CA SER A 145 -12.40 4.51 -0.54
C SER A 145 -12.52 3.07 -1.04
N GLU A 146 -11.50 2.57 -1.75
CA GLU A 146 -11.43 1.19 -2.25
C GLU A 146 -10.78 0.22 -1.24
N GLY A 147 -10.54 0.65 0.00
CA GLY A 147 -9.98 -0.19 1.05
C GLY A 147 -8.53 -0.66 0.81
N ARG A 148 -7.83 -0.10 -0.17
CA ARG A 148 -6.48 -0.53 -0.59
C ARG A 148 -5.39 -0.27 0.47
N HIS A 149 -5.67 0.62 1.41
CA HIS A 149 -4.85 0.86 2.61
C HIS A 149 -4.94 -0.25 3.66
N ARG A 150 -5.97 -1.12 3.60
CA ARG A 150 -6.18 -2.23 4.54
C ARG A 150 -5.51 -3.50 4.04
N PHE A 151 -4.23 -3.42 3.76
CA PHE A 151 -3.46 -4.53 3.17
C PHE A 151 -2.52 -5.17 4.19
N GLU A 152 -2.30 -6.47 4.06
CA GLU A 152 -1.34 -7.24 4.83
C GLU A 152 -0.40 -8.01 3.91
N PHE A 153 0.89 -7.90 4.21
CA PHE A 153 1.94 -8.69 3.61
C PHE A 153 1.96 -10.12 4.18
N SER A 154 2.56 -11.03 3.43
CA SER A 154 2.86 -12.39 3.91
C SER A 154 3.79 -12.38 5.13
N ALA A 155 3.96 -13.54 5.77
CA ALA A 155 4.92 -13.69 6.88
C ALA A 155 6.38 -13.44 6.45
N GLU A 156 6.66 -13.59 5.17
CA GLU A 156 7.95 -13.32 4.54
C GLU A 156 8.11 -11.84 4.12
N GLY A 157 7.12 -10.99 4.39
CA GLY A 157 7.13 -9.58 4.02
C GLY A 157 6.90 -9.34 2.51
N THR A 158 6.34 -10.31 1.80
CA THR A 158 6.03 -10.21 0.37
C THR A 158 4.58 -9.80 0.11
N GLY A 159 4.30 -9.23 -1.07
CA GLY A 159 2.96 -8.75 -1.43
C GLY A 159 2.94 -7.40 -2.16
N CYS A 160 4.07 -6.69 -2.28
CA CYS A 160 4.13 -5.40 -2.98
C CYS A 160 3.69 -5.51 -4.44
N ARG A 161 4.13 -6.56 -5.15
CA ARG A 161 3.72 -6.85 -6.54
C ARG A 161 2.20 -7.00 -6.68
N PHE A 162 1.57 -7.73 -5.75
CA PHE A 162 0.13 -7.91 -5.75
C PHE A 162 -0.63 -6.60 -5.52
N TRP A 163 -0.15 -5.79 -4.57
CA TRP A 163 -0.75 -4.49 -4.29
C TRP A 163 -0.60 -3.52 -5.47
N VAL A 164 0.60 -3.41 -6.06
CA VAL A 164 0.87 -2.56 -7.24
C VAL A 164 0.05 -3.02 -8.45
N LYS A 165 -0.05 -4.33 -8.69
CA LYS A 165 -0.94 -4.89 -9.71
C LYS A 165 -2.38 -4.40 -9.50
N GLY A 166 -2.93 -4.55 -8.30
CA GLY A 166 -4.30 -4.16 -7.99
C GLY A 166 -4.55 -2.65 -8.16
N MET A 167 -3.56 -1.83 -7.84
CA MET A 167 -3.63 -0.38 -8.06
C MET A 167 -3.61 -0.01 -9.55
N LEU A 168 -2.80 -0.68 -10.38
CA LEU A 168 -2.79 -0.43 -11.84
C LEU A 168 -4.12 -0.80 -12.50
N GLU A 169 -4.69 -1.95 -12.12
CA GLU A 169 -6.01 -2.37 -12.59
C GLU A 169 -7.05 -1.31 -12.23
N LEU A 170 -7.04 -0.83 -10.99
CA LEU A 170 -7.95 0.22 -10.52
C LEU A 170 -7.74 1.56 -11.25
N PHE A 171 -6.50 2.00 -11.48
CA PHE A 171 -6.24 3.23 -12.25
C PHE A 171 -6.77 3.13 -13.68
N GLY A 172 -6.65 1.95 -14.31
CA GLY A 172 -7.22 1.68 -15.63
C GLY A 172 -8.75 1.66 -15.62
N GLU A 173 -9.37 1.04 -14.62
CA GLU A 173 -10.84 1.01 -14.44
C GLU A 173 -11.43 2.42 -14.22
N MET A 174 -10.71 3.28 -13.50
CA MET A 174 -11.09 4.68 -13.28
C MET A 174 -10.86 5.57 -14.50
N GLY A 175 -10.21 5.07 -15.55
CA GLY A 175 -9.85 5.85 -16.75
C GLY A 175 -8.81 6.93 -16.48
N TRP A 176 -8.01 6.79 -15.40
CA TRP A 176 -6.95 7.73 -15.05
C TRP A 176 -5.68 7.50 -15.88
N VAL A 177 -5.51 6.28 -16.37
CA VAL A 177 -4.48 5.88 -17.33
C VAL A 177 -5.11 5.02 -18.43
N ASP A 178 -4.40 4.84 -19.54
CA ASP A 178 -4.84 3.89 -20.57
C ASP A 178 -4.93 2.46 -20.02
N GLY A 179 -6.14 1.88 -20.06
CA GLY A 179 -6.41 0.58 -19.47
C GLY A 179 -5.73 -0.59 -20.19
N GLU A 180 -5.38 -0.46 -21.46
CA GLU A 180 -4.60 -1.47 -22.18
C GLU A 180 -3.14 -1.44 -21.76
N LYS A 181 -2.55 -0.24 -21.69
CA LYS A 181 -1.20 -0.04 -21.14
C LYS A 181 -1.13 -0.54 -19.70
N ALA A 182 -2.09 -0.22 -18.84
CA ALA A 182 -2.13 -0.72 -17.47
C ALA A 182 -2.08 -2.25 -17.41
N ARG A 183 -2.85 -2.94 -18.26
CA ARG A 183 -2.84 -4.41 -18.36
C ARG A 183 -1.51 -4.97 -18.85
N MET A 184 -0.86 -4.29 -19.79
CA MET A 184 0.49 -4.67 -20.23
C MET A 184 1.48 -4.56 -19.08
N VAL A 185 1.47 -3.47 -18.33
CA VAL A 185 2.37 -3.26 -17.17
C VAL A 185 2.10 -4.28 -16.06
N VAL A 186 0.85 -4.70 -15.86
CA VAL A 186 0.54 -5.83 -14.96
C VAL A 186 1.25 -7.12 -15.40
N GLY A 187 1.41 -7.36 -16.71
CA GLY A 187 2.23 -8.45 -17.24
C GLY A 187 3.70 -8.32 -16.86
N GLU A 188 4.26 -7.11 -16.91
CA GLU A 188 5.66 -6.84 -16.55
C GLU A 188 5.93 -7.01 -15.05
N ILE A 189 4.94 -6.78 -14.18
CA ILE A 189 5.00 -7.06 -12.73
C ILE A 189 5.13 -8.56 -12.43
N GLY A 190 4.60 -9.40 -13.32
CA GLY A 190 4.74 -10.87 -13.27
C GLY A 190 6.11 -11.37 -13.72
N ARG A 191 7.12 -10.50 -13.83
CA ARG A 191 8.49 -10.86 -14.24
C ARG A 191 9.51 -10.41 -13.20
N PHE A 192 10.62 -11.14 -13.14
CA PHE A 192 11.82 -10.73 -12.42
C PHE A 192 12.73 -9.90 -13.33
N TRP A 193 13.03 -8.68 -12.93
CA TRP A 193 13.88 -7.76 -13.66
C TRP A 193 15.28 -7.66 -13.04
N PRO A 194 16.33 -7.49 -13.87
CA PRO A 194 16.27 -7.16 -15.29
C PRO A 194 16.18 -8.36 -16.26
N GLY A 195 16.15 -9.60 -15.77
CA GLY A 195 16.25 -10.80 -16.62
C GLY A 195 14.99 -11.12 -17.44
N GLY A 196 13.83 -10.61 -17.01
CA GLY A 196 12.54 -10.78 -17.68
C GLY A 196 11.90 -12.16 -17.46
N GLU A 197 12.46 -12.98 -16.57
CA GLU A 197 11.95 -14.32 -16.27
C GLU A 197 10.57 -14.23 -15.61
N ASP A 198 9.64 -15.10 -16.00
CA ASP A 198 8.31 -15.14 -15.40
C ASP A 198 8.43 -15.51 -13.91
N LEU A 199 7.71 -14.78 -13.07
CA LEU A 199 7.73 -14.94 -11.62
C LEU A 199 6.30 -14.78 -11.08
N ASP A 200 5.83 -15.80 -10.36
CA ASP A 200 4.53 -15.76 -9.71
C ASP A 200 4.42 -14.54 -8.79
N ILE A 201 3.26 -13.90 -8.78
CA ILE A 201 2.99 -12.72 -7.95
C ILE A 201 2.64 -13.18 -6.55
N ASP A 202 3.50 -12.87 -5.58
CA ASP A 202 3.25 -13.16 -4.16
C ASP A 202 1.98 -12.46 -3.69
N ARG A 203 1.05 -13.24 -3.11
CA ARG A 203 -0.20 -12.70 -2.58
C ARG A 203 0.03 -12.02 -1.23
N GLY A 204 -0.61 -10.86 -1.06
CA GLY A 204 -1.02 -10.39 0.26
C GLY A 204 -2.55 -10.42 0.36
N GLU A 205 -3.08 -9.99 1.51
CA GLU A 205 -4.51 -10.07 1.81
C GLU A 205 -5.05 -8.71 2.26
N TYR A 206 -6.31 -8.44 1.94
CA TYR A 206 -7.00 -7.26 2.45
C TYR A 206 -7.84 -7.63 3.69
N TYR A 207 -7.77 -6.80 4.73
CA TYR A 207 -8.59 -6.98 5.93
C TYR A 207 -9.75 -5.98 5.99
N GLN A 208 -10.79 -6.36 6.72
CA GLN A 208 -11.88 -5.45 7.08
C GLN A 208 -11.65 -4.96 8.51
N GLU A 209 -11.96 -3.69 8.78
CA GLU A 209 -12.06 -3.23 10.17
C GLU A 209 -13.35 -3.79 10.75
N VAL A 210 -13.24 -4.55 11.84
CA VAL A 210 -14.43 -4.98 12.60
C VAL A 210 -15.02 -3.73 13.22
N ALA A 211 -16.27 -3.41 12.87
CA ALA A 211 -16.99 -2.30 13.51
C ALA A 211 -17.00 -2.55 15.02
N SER A 212 -16.65 -1.53 15.80
CA SER A 212 -16.50 -1.59 17.26
C SER A 212 -17.80 -1.88 18.03
N ASN A 213 -18.87 -2.32 17.37
CA ASN A 213 -20.21 -2.48 17.94
C ASN A 213 -20.63 -3.95 18.19
N GLU A 214 -19.77 -4.95 17.91
CA GLU A 214 -20.10 -6.38 18.14
C GLU A 214 -19.41 -7.00 19.37
N ILE A 215 -19.12 -6.21 20.42
CA ILE A 215 -18.62 -6.74 21.71
C ILE A 215 -19.56 -6.39 22.87
N THR A 216 -20.87 -6.58 22.69
CA THR A 216 -21.86 -6.43 23.79
C THR A 216 -22.80 -7.62 23.97
N GLU A 217 -22.56 -8.79 23.39
CA GLU A 217 -23.36 -9.98 23.68
C GLU A 217 -22.49 -11.24 23.83
N ALA A 218 -21.71 -11.28 24.91
CA ALA A 218 -21.13 -12.52 25.41
C ALA A 218 -20.88 -12.46 26.93
N VAL A 219 -21.78 -11.85 27.69
CA VAL A 219 -21.86 -12.02 29.14
C VAL A 219 -23.32 -11.89 29.53
N GLU A 220 -24.04 -13.01 29.55
CA GLU A 220 -25.20 -13.33 30.41
C GLU A 220 -26.00 -14.49 29.80
N ASP A 221 -25.55 -15.73 30.05
CA ASP A 221 -26.48 -16.85 30.25
C ASP A 221 -25.79 -17.95 31.06
N ASP A 222 -25.51 -17.66 32.34
CA ASP A 222 -25.38 -18.73 33.35
C ASP A 222 -26.69 -18.74 34.13
N GLY A 223 -27.65 -19.50 33.59
CA GLY A 223 -28.95 -19.75 34.19
C GLY A 223 -28.82 -20.28 35.62
N PHE A 224 -29.02 -19.40 36.60
CA PHE A 224 -29.30 -19.76 37.97
C PHE A 224 -30.73 -20.30 38.07
N GLN A 225 -30.88 -21.63 38.17
CA GLN A 225 -32.15 -22.25 38.54
C GLN A 225 -32.26 -22.35 40.07
N PRO A 226 -33.27 -21.74 40.72
CA PRO A 226 -33.55 -22.00 42.13
C PRO A 226 -34.34 -23.30 42.27
N GLU A 227 -33.80 -24.27 43.01
CA GLU A 227 -34.52 -25.48 43.42
C GLU A 227 -35.69 -25.13 44.35
N SER A 228 -36.89 -25.52 43.95
CA SER A 228 -38.08 -25.49 44.79
C SER A 228 -38.19 -26.78 45.61
N HIS A 229 -38.29 -26.64 46.93
CA HIS A 229 -38.70 -27.70 47.86
C HIS A 229 -40.11 -28.24 47.55
N ALA A 230 -40.27 -29.57 47.58
CA ALA A 230 -41.48 -30.21 48.12
C ALA A 230 -41.25 -31.69 48.52
N ALA A 231 -41.63 -31.97 49.77
CA ALA A 231 -42.22 -33.21 50.31
C ALA A 231 -41.37 -34.49 50.41
N SER A 232 -40.95 -34.82 51.64
CA SER A 232 -41.48 -35.94 52.45
C SER A 232 -41.03 -35.77 53.90
#